data_AF-A0A8S1NB69-F1
#
_entry.id   AF-A0A8S1NB69-F1
#
_cell.length_a   1.000
_cell.length_b   1.000
_cell.length_c   1.000
_cell.angle_alpha   90.00
_cell.angle_beta   90.00
_cell.angle_gamma   90.00
#
_symmetry.space_group_name_H-M   'P 1'
#
loop_
_entity.id
_entity.type
_entity.pdbx_description
1 polymer ?
#
loop_
_entity_poly.entity_id
_entity_poly.type
_entity_poly.pdbx_seq_one_letter_code
_entity_poly.pdbx_strand_id
1 'polypeptide(L)'
;MQLRSISNKKKPSQLTQTTQLLEKETKHMEEQLQQLKQIMQQEKFKRESEKPTGQNGTRWKAAKIDKGLRNYTQNLLQKKNSFEKKSIPTVVRPTSAKLQPLEKSIKTPAIDKDIEIFFTQVGLLQYKEKFLNYTIQSLKNVTVQQLREMGILPGHQIKIMRALKEMPENIQQMQEDSFCQSKVSMSVSGVQCNQAKLACWLCYKIFDDTEINCNGRNFCSQQCLIQFNQEYMIKCSKCNKKFYKNDGCVVYDNYYCSQSCSIDANDSVKGCRLISINELCRIIQ
;
A
#
# COMPACT_ATOMS: atom_id res chain seq x y z
N MET A 1 44.54 -3.73 -49.58
CA MET A 1 43.87 -4.27 -48.37
C MET A 1 43.07 -5.50 -48.79
N GLN A 2 43.55 -6.71 -48.45
CA GLN A 2 42.92 -7.97 -48.78
C GLN A 2 41.91 -8.35 -47.69
N LEU A 3 40.61 -8.36 -48.01
CA LEU A 3 39.56 -8.85 -47.11
C LEU A 3 39.47 -10.37 -47.24
N ARG A 4 39.86 -11.07 -46.16
CA ARG A 4 39.75 -12.53 -46.05
C ARG A 4 38.32 -12.89 -45.62
N SER A 5 37.55 -13.48 -46.53
CA SER A 5 36.25 -14.10 -46.25
C SER A 5 36.42 -15.45 -45.56
N ILE A 6 36.05 -15.52 -44.28
CA ILE A 6 36.06 -16.75 -43.46
C ILE A 6 34.76 -17.52 -43.73
N SER A 7 34.84 -18.53 -44.61
CA SER A 7 33.76 -19.50 -44.85
C SER A 7 33.79 -20.60 -43.79
N ASN A 8 32.97 -20.46 -42.75
CA ASN A 8 32.74 -21.53 -41.77
C ASN A 8 31.70 -22.53 -42.32
N LYS A 9 32.18 -23.59 -42.97
CA LYS A 9 31.38 -24.75 -43.39
C LYS A 9 31.01 -25.59 -42.16
N LYS A 10 29.90 -25.27 -41.48
CA LYS A 10 29.30 -26.17 -40.48
C LYS A 10 28.71 -27.39 -41.19
N LYS A 11 29.00 -28.58 -40.65
CA LYS A 11 28.60 -29.89 -41.20
C LYS A 11 27.06 -30.02 -41.20
N PRO A 12 26.43 -30.47 -42.32
CA PRO A 12 24.97 -30.46 -42.50
C PRO A 12 24.17 -31.44 -41.64
N SER A 13 24.79 -32.31 -40.85
CA SER A 13 24.09 -33.38 -40.12
C SER A 13 23.50 -33.00 -38.76
N GLN A 14 23.99 -31.93 -38.11
CA GLN A 14 23.47 -31.51 -36.80
C GLN A 14 22.25 -30.58 -36.91
N LEU A 15 22.13 -29.85 -38.02
CA LEU A 15 21.03 -28.90 -38.25
C LEU A 15 19.69 -29.63 -38.44
N THR A 16 19.70 -30.82 -39.04
CA THR A 16 18.47 -31.60 -39.27
C THR A 16 17.87 -32.15 -37.97
N GLN A 17 18.70 -32.55 -37.00
CA GLN A 17 18.23 -33.06 -35.70
C GLN A 17 17.56 -31.97 -34.86
N THR A 18 18.13 -30.76 -34.84
CA THR A 18 17.53 -29.63 -34.13
C THR A 18 16.19 -29.21 -34.72
N THR A 19 16.06 -29.23 -36.06
CA THR A 19 14.80 -28.87 -36.73
C THR A 19 13.70 -29.90 -36.44
N GLN A 20 14.04 -31.20 -36.43
CA GLN A 20 13.08 -32.26 -36.09
C GLN A 20 12.57 -32.14 -34.64
N LEU A 21 13.44 -31.76 -33.70
CA LEU A 21 13.06 -31.58 -32.30
C LEU A 21 12.10 -30.39 -32.12
N LEU A 22 12.38 -29.27 -32.78
CA LEU A 22 11.52 -28.08 -32.77
C LEU A 22 10.15 -28.35 -33.42
N GLU A 23 10.11 -29.13 -34.51
CA GLU A 23 8.86 -29.50 -35.15
C GLU A 23 7.99 -30.38 -34.23
N LYS A 24 8.63 -31.29 -33.47
CA LYS A 24 7.93 -32.14 -32.50
C LYS A 24 7.37 -31.33 -31.32
N GLU A 25 8.13 -30.39 -30.78
CA GLU A 25 7.64 -29.48 -29.73
C GLU A 25 6.48 -28.61 -30.22
N THR A 26 6.56 -28.11 -31.46
CA THR A 26 5.51 -27.28 -32.06
C THR A 26 4.20 -28.05 -32.19
N LYS A 27 4.25 -29.30 -32.68
CA LYS A 27 3.08 -30.18 -32.77
C LYS A 27 2.48 -30.49 -31.40
N HIS A 28 3.32 -30.73 -30.39
CA HIS A 28 2.85 -30.99 -29.02
C HIS A 28 2.13 -29.77 -28.42
N MET A 29 2.68 -28.56 -28.61
CA MET A 29 2.01 -27.33 -28.15
C MET A 29 0.69 -27.07 -28.89
N GLU A 30 0.63 -27.38 -30.18
CA GLU A 30 -0.60 -27.28 -30.98
C GLU A 30 -1.68 -28.23 -30.46
N GLU A 31 -1.34 -29.47 -30.12
CA GLU A 31 -2.25 -30.45 -29.54
C GLU A 31 -2.78 -29.98 -28.17
N GLN A 32 -1.93 -29.43 -27.31
CA GLN A 32 -2.36 -28.88 -26.02
C GLN A 32 -3.33 -27.70 -26.17
N LEU A 33 -3.11 -26.83 -27.16
CA LEU A 33 -4.03 -25.73 -27.45
C LEU A 33 -5.38 -26.22 -27.98
N GLN A 34 -5.39 -27.28 -28.79
CA GLN A 34 -6.64 -27.91 -29.26
C GLN A 34 -7.42 -28.54 -28.11
N GLN A 35 -6.76 -29.25 -27.19
CA GLN A 35 -7.39 -29.82 -25.99
C GLN A 35 -7.99 -28.72 -25.10
N LEU A 36 -7.27 -27.61 -24.87
CA LEU A 36 -7.76 -26.51 -24.06
C LEU A 36 -9.01 -25.85 -24.69
N LYS A 37 -9.02 -25.67 -26.02
CA LYS A 37 -10.20 -25.15 -26.74
C LYS A 37 -11.42 -26.06 -26.56
N GLN A 38 -11.25 -27.38 -26.61
CA GLN A 38 -12.34 -28.34 -26.38
C GLN A 38 -12.87 -28.25 -24.94
N ILE A 39 -11.98 -28.17 -23.94
CA ILE A 39 -12.38 -28.03 -22.52
C ILE A 39 -13.18 -26.75 -22.31
N MET A 40 -12.70 -25.61 -22.85
CA MET A 40 -13.40 -24.34 -22.73
C MET A 40 -14.79 -24.36 -23.40
N GLN A 41 -14.91 -25.02 -24.55
CA GLN A 41 -16.20 -25.18 -25.23
C GLN A 41 -17.16 -26.06 -24.41
N GLN A 42 -16.68 -27.16 -23.84
CA GLN A 42 -17.48 -28.02 -22.97
C GLN A 42 -17.94 -27.27 -21.71
N GLU A 43 -17.07 -26.48 -21.08
CA GLU A 43 -17.44 -25.68 -19.91
C GLU A 43 -18.44 -24.59 -20.25
N LYS A 44 -18.29 -23.94 -21.42
CA LYS A 44 -19.27 -22.98 -21.94
C LYS A 44 -20.63 -23.65 -22.14
N PHE A 45 -20.66 -24.83 -22.76
CA PHE A 45 -21.90 -25.59 -22.98
C PHE A 45 -22.55 -25.98 -21.64
N LYS A 46 -21.77 -26.45 -20.65
CA LYS A 46 -22.27 -26.73 -19.29
C LYS A 46 -22.92 -25.51 -18.64
N ARG A 47 -22.26 -24.34 -18.73
CA ARG A 47 -22.81 -23.07 -18.21
C ARG A 47 -24.07 -22.62 -18.94
N GLU A 48 -24.21 -22.95 -20.22
CA GLU A 48 -25.42 -22.64 -21.00
C GLU A 48 -26.55 -23.62 -20.71
N SER A 49 -26.26 -24.92 -20.55
CA SER A 49 -27.24 -25.94 -20.19
C SER A 49 -27.78 -25.80 -18.76
N GLU A 50 -26.96 -25.31 -17.83
CA GLU A 50 -27.36 -25.10 -16.43
C GLU A 50 -28.03 -23.75 -16.16
N LYS A 51 -28.29 -22.92 -17.18
CA LYS A 51 -29.05 -21.68 -16.96
C LYS A 51 -30.50 -22.02 -16.59
N PRO A 52 -31.00 -21.62 -15.39
CA PRO A 52 -32.41 -21.69 -15.11
C PRO A 52 -33.13 -20.82 -16.13
N THR A 53 -34.19 -21.36 -16.72
CA THR A 53 -35.07 -20.75 -17.71
C THR A 53 -35.76 -19.53 -17.08
N GLY A 54 -35.03 -18.43 -16.95
CA GLY A 54 -35.46 -17.20 -16.32
C GLY A 54 -34.89 -16.04 -17.12
N GLN A 55 -35.73 -15.52 -18.00
CA GLN A 55 -35.44 -14.43 -18.93
C GLN A 55 -34.87 -13.18 -18.24
N ASN A 56 -34.01 -12.52 -19.01
CA ASN A 56 -33.66 -11.10 -18.96
C ASN A 56 -32.63 -10.63 -17.92
N GLY A 57 -31.47 -10.27 -18.47
CA GLY A 57 -30.64 -9.20 -17.95
C GLY A 57 -29.49 -9.68 -17.08
N THR A 58 -28.28 -9.39 -17.55
CA THR A 58 -27.03 -9.43 -16.79
C THR A 58 -27.10 -8.43 -15.63
N ARG A 59 -27.94 -8.70 -14.63
CA ARG A 59 -27.97 -7.95 -13.37
C ARG A 59 -26.85 -8.53 -12.53
N TRP A 60 -25.75 -7.78 -12.46
CA TRP A 60 -24.72 -7.95 -11.46
C TRP A 60 -25.41 -8.25 -10.14
N LYS A 61 -25.16 -9.44 -9.59
CA LYS A 61 -25.68 -9.83 -8.27
C LYS A 61 -25.06 -8.87 -7.25
N ALA A 62 -25.71 -7.73 -7.03
CA ALA A 62 -25.59 -7.02 -5.78
C ALA A 62 -25.83 -8.09 -4.71
N ALA A 63 -24.83 -8.29 -3.85
CA ALA A 63 -24.98 -9.10 -2.66
C ALA A 63 -26.30 -8.68 -2.02
N LYS A 64 -27.25 -9.61 -1.88
CA LYS A 64 -28.50 -9.33 -1.20
C LYS A 64 -28.15 -8.95 0.24
N ILE A 65 -28.14 -7.64 0.50
CA ILE A 65 -28.05 -7.01 1.83
C ILE A 65 -29.35 -7.25 2.62
N ASP A 66 -30.28 -8.06 2.10
CA ASP A 66 -31.64 -8.21 2.64
C ASP A 66 -31.83 -9.44 3.54
N LYS A 67 -30.74 -10.08 3.96
CA LYS A 67 -30.76 -10.85 5.21
C LYS A 67 -30.06 -10.00 6.26
N GLY A 68 -30.83 -9.15 6.94
CA GLY A 68 -30.34 -8.37 8.07
C GLY A 68 -29.51 -9.27 8.99
N LEU A 69 -28.29 -8.84 9.29
CA LEU A 69 -27.37 -9.45 10.26
C LEU A 69 -27.93 -9.36 11.70
N ARG A 70 -29.18 -9.79 11.93
CA ARG A 70 -29.84 -9.77 13.25
C ARG A 70 -29.09 -10.59 14.29
N ASN A 71 -28.25 -11.53 13.88
CA ASN A 71 -27.52 -12.42 14.79
C ASN A 71 -26.03 -12.08 14.93
N TYR A 72 -25.50 -11.07 14.22
CA TYR A 72 -24.08 -10.74 14.35
C TYR A 72 -23.76 -10.15 15.73
N THR A 73 -24.64 -9.30 16.24
CA THR A 73 -24.52 -8.71 17.58
C THR A 73 -24.66 -9.77 18.68
N GLN A 74 -25.58 -10.74 18.51
CA GLN A 74 -25.71 -11.86 19.45
C GLN A 74 -24.50 -12.80 19.43
N ASN A 75 -23.93 -13.08 18.25
CA ASN A 75 -22.72 -13.90 18.15
C ASN A 75 -21.48 -13.23 18.74
N LEU A 76 -21.40 -11.88 18.72
CA LEU A 76 -20.33 -11.13 19.39
C LEU A 76 -20.46 -11.16 20.92
N LEU A 77 -21.68 -11.06 21.44
CA LEU A 77 -21.95 -11.15 22.88
C LEU A 77 -21.68 -12.57 23.43
N GLN A 78 -22.06 -13.62 22.69
CA GLN A 78 -21.76 -15.00 23.10
C GLN A 78 -20.26 -15.30 23.08
N LYS A 79 -19.49 -14.75 22.12
CA LYS A 79 -18.04 -14.94 22.06
C LYS A 79 -17.27 -14.28 23.21
N LYS A 80 -17.77 -13.17 23.76
CA LYS A 80 -17.14 -12.53 24.94
C LYS A 80 -17.25 -13.41 26.20
N ASN A 81 -18.34 -14.15 26.37
CA ASN A 81 -18.52 -15.03 27.53
C ASN A 81 -17.69 -16.33 27.46
N SER A 82 -17.11 -16.66 26.30
CA SER A 82 -16.30 -17.88 26.14
C SER A 82 -14.84 -17.72 26.56
N PHE A 83 -14.34 -16.48 26.74
CA PHE A 83 -12.93 -16.21 27.06
C PHE A 83 -12.65 -16.00 28.56
N GLU A 84 -13.65 -15.95 29.43
CA GLU A 84 -13.46 -15.68 30.87
C GLU A 84 -13.35 -16.92 31.77
N LYS A 85 -13.26 -18.14 31.23
CA LYS A 85 -13.04 -19.35 32.04
C LYS A 85 -11.73 -20.07 31.71
N LYS A 86 -10.61 -19.40 31.95
CA LYS A 86 -9.37 -20.08 32.36
C LYS A 86 -8.88 -19.44 33.65
N SER A 87 -9.35 -20.01 34.76
CA SER A 87 -8.87 -19.79 36.10
C SER A 87 -7.36 -20.03 36.17
N ILE A 88 -6.60 -18.97 36.41
CA ILE A 88 -5.18 -19.04 36.77
C ILE A 88 -5.11 -19.42 38.26
N PRO A 89 -4.31 -20.44 38.64
CA PRO A 89 -4.18 -20.84 40.03
C PRO A 89 -3.45 -19.76 40.84
N THR A 90 -4.02 -19.47 42.00
CA THR A 90 -3.54 -18.54 43.02
C THR A 90 -2.19 -19.03 43.56
N VAL A 91 -1.11 -18.30 43.29
CA VAL A 91 0.20 -18.52 43.90
C VAL A 91 0.49 -17.41 44.91
N VAL A 92 0.74 -17.87 46.13
CA VAL A 92 1.01 -17.11 47.34
C VAL A 92 2.26 -16.24 47.19
N ARG A 93 2.15 -15.00 47.64
CA ARG A 93 3.16 -13.95 47.68
C ARG A 93 4.15 -14.19 48.83
N PRO A 94 5.47 -14.32 48.58
CA PRO A 94 6.48 -14.09 49.60
C PRO A 94 7.03 -12.67 49.53
N THR A 95 7.21 -12.14 50.72
CA THR A 95 7.83 -10.89 51.14
C THR A 95 9.17 -10.55 50.47
N SER A 96 9.24 -9.31 49.99
CA SER A 96 10.34 -8.34 50.10
C SER A 96 11.76 -8.90 50.23
N ALA A 97 12.44 -9.04 49.08
CA ALA A 97 13.90 -9.06 49.02
C ALA A 97 14.38 -8.06 47.96
N LYS A 98 15.33 -7.24 48.40
CA LYS A 98 15.94 -6.08 47.77
C LYS A 98 16.65 -6.48 46.46
N LEU A 99 16.04 -6.20 45.31
CA LEU A 99 16.65 -6.36 43.99
C LEU A 99 17.49 -5.12 43.65
N GLN A 100 18.77 -5.33 43.39
CA GLN A 100 19.65 -4.32 42.82
C GLN A 100 19.28 -4.05 41.35
N PRO A 101 19.36 -2.79 40.87
CA PRO A 101 19.10 -2.45 39.47
C PRO A 101 20.19 -3.05 38.57
N LEU A 102 19.86 -4.13 37.86
CA LEU A 102 20.70 -4.65 36.79
C LEU A 102 20.31 -3.92 35.49
N GLU A 103 20.77 -2.67 35.34
CA GLU A 103 20.68 -1.92 34.09
C GLU A 103 21.64 -2.50 33.06
N LYS A 104 21.26 -3.63 32.46
CA LYS A 104 21.83 -4.04 31.18
C LYS A 104 21.23 -3.14 30.12
N SER A 105 21.95 -2.05 29.82
CA SER A 105 21.78 -1.22 28.64
C SER A 105 21.85 -2.11 27.39
N ILE A 106 20.68 -2.63 26.97
CA ILE A 106 20.52 -3.23 25.65
C ILE A 106 20.57 -2.05 24.70
N LYS A 107 21.76 -1.82 24.12
CA LYS A 107 21.94 -0.96 22.97
C LYS A 107 20.96 -1.47 21.91
N THR A 108 19.81 -0.83 21.74
CA THR A 108 18.95 -1.07 20.59
C THR A 108 19.82 -0.83 19.37
N PRO A 109 20.13 -1.86 18.56
CA PRO A 109 20.92 -1.67 17.36
C PRO A 109 20.19 -0.64 16.52
N ALA A 110 20.92 0.37 16.07
CA ALA A 110 20.37 1.41 15.20
C ALA A 110 19.74 0.69 14.00
N ILE A 111 18.41 0.71 13.95
CA ILE A 111 17.65 0.08 12.87
C ILE A 111 17.97 0.89 11.63
N ASP A 112 18.49 0.21 10.61
CA ASP A 112 18.79 0.83 9.34
C ASP A 112 17.48 1.38 8.75
N LYS A 113 17.35 2.71 8.67
CA LYS A 113 16.11 3.40 8.28
C LYS A 113 15.59 2.90 6.93
N ASP A 114 16.50 2.46 6.07
CA ASP A 114 16.21 2.02 4.73
C ASP A 114 15.42 0.68 4.71
N ILE A 115 15.60 -0.18 5.72
CA ILE A 115 14.82 -1.42 5.86
C ILE A 115 13.38 -1.09 6.22
N GLU A 116 13.17 -0.11 7.09
CA GLU A 116 11.82 0.34 7.45
C GLU A 116 11.11 0.96 6.24
N ILE A 117 11.82 1.77 5.45
CA ILE A 117 11.30 2.34 4.20
C ILE A 117 10.92 1.22 3.22
N PHE A 118 11.78 0.22 3.03
CA PHE A 118 11.50 -0.92 2.16
C PHE A 118 10.22 -1.67 2.58
N PHE A 119 10.12 -2.08 3.85
CA PHE A 119 8.94 -2.81 4.32
C PHE A 119 7.67 -1.96 4.33
N THR A 120 7.79 -0.63 4.44
CA THR A 120 6.68 0.31 4.27
C THR A 120 6.20 0.32 2.81
N GLN A 121 7.12 0.44 1.85
CA GLN A 121 6.81 0.44 0.42
C GLN A 121 6.19 -0.89 -0.04
N VAL A 122 6.69 -2.01 0.47
CA VAL A 122 6.14 -3.34 0.17
C VAL A 122 4.82 -3.60 0.92
N GLY A 123 4.50 -2.80 1.95
CA GLY A 123 3.31 -2.97 2.78
C GLY A 123 3.37 -4.21 3.67
N LEU A 124 4.55 -4.49 4.23
CA LEU A 124 4.85 -5.66 5.06
C LEU A 124 5.60 -5.29 6.36
N LEU A 125 5.31 -4.10 6.91
CA LEU A 125 5.89 -3.55 8.14
C LEU A 125 5.90 -4.52 9.34
N GLN A 126 4.90 -5.41 9.43
CA GLN A 126 4.80 -6.42 10.48
C GLN A 126 5.98 -7.41 10.56
N TYR A 127 6.78 -7.53 9.49
CA TYR A 127 7.96 -8.41 9.48
C TYR A 127 9.26 -7.66 9.80
N LYS A 128 9.23 -6.34 10.00
CA LYS A 128 10.44 -5.52 10.17
C LYS A 128 11.37 -6.02 11.28
N GLU A 129 10.79 -6.46 12.38
CA GLU A 129 11.53 -6.94 13.56
C GLU A 129 12.34 -8.21 13.27
N LYS A 130 11.92 -9.01 12.28
CA LYS A 130 12.66 -10.22 11.87
C LYS A 130 13.92 -9.90 11.08
N PHE A 131 14.06 -8.66 10.59
CA PHE A 131 15.17 -8.20 9.76
C PHE A 131 16.08 -7.18 10.43
N LEU A 132 15.99 -7.00 11.75
CA LEU A 132 16.79 -6.01 12.50
C LEU A 132 18.31 -6.20 12.35
N ASN A 133 18.74 -7.45 12.12
CA ASN A 133 20.15 -7.82 12.00
C ASN A 133 20.62 -7.89 10.54
N TYR A 134 19.76 -7.58 9.57
CA TYR A 134 20.11 -7.59 8.16
C TYR A 134 20.52 -6.19 7.73
N THR A 135 21.46 -6.11 6.79
CA THR A 135 21.67 -4.88 5.99
C THR A 135 20.87 -4.99 4.69
N ILE A 136 20.64 -3.87 4.01
CA ILE A 136 19.97 -3.88 2.69
C ILE A 136 20.68 -4.78 1.68
N GLN A 137 22.03 -4.81 1.71
CA GLN A 137 22.79 -5.67 0.81
C GLN A 137 22.59 -7.14 1.14
N SER A 138 22.60 -7.50 2.43
CA SER A 138 22.29 -8.86 2.87
C SER A 138 20.86 -9.26 2.51
N LEU A 139 19.91 -8.31 2.51
CA LEU A 139 18.51 -8.56 2.17
C LEU A 139 18.35 -9.05 0.72
N LYS A 140 19.15 -8.56 -0.23
CA LYS A 140 19.15 -9.01 -1.63
C LYS A 140 19.52 -10.49 -1.80
N ASN A 141 20.31 -11.02 -0.88
CA ASN A 141 20.81 -12.40 -0.92
C ASN A 141 19.93 -13.37 -0.12
N VAL A 142 18.80 -12.91 0.44
CA VAL A 142 17.91 -13.76 1.23
C VAL A 142 17.21 -14.80 0.35
N THR A 143 17.26 -16.04 0.80
CA THR A 143 16.61 -17.18 0.12
C THR A 143 15.21 -17.44 0.66
N VAL A 144 14.37 -18.11 -0.14
CA VAL A 144 13.00 -18.50 0.28
C VAL A 144 13.03 -19.41 1.51
N GLN A 145 14.08 -20.23 1.67
CA GLN A 145 14.24 -21.12 2.82
C GLN A 145 14.45 -20.34 4.11
N GLN A 146 15.30 -19.30 4.10
CA GLN A 146 15.49 -18.42 5.25
C GLN A 146 14.20 -17.68 5.63
N LEU A 147 13.43 -17.20 4.64
CA LEU A 147 12.12 -16.57 4.91
C LEU A 147 11.12 -17.55 5.55
N ARG A 148 11.20 -18.84 5.19
CA ARG A 148 10.38 -19.91 5.78
C ARG A 148 10.79 -20.18 7.22
N GLU A 149 12.08 -20.26 7.51
CA GLU A 149 12.61 -20.45 8.86
C GLU A 149 12.24 -19.28 9.79
N MET A 150 12.15 -18.06 9.24
CA MET A 150 11.63 -16.89 9.95
C MET A 150 10.10 -16.91 10.15
N GLY A 151 9.38 -17.92 9.67
CA GLY A 151 7.93 -18.02 9.82
C GLY A 151 7.16 -16.95 9.04
N ILE A 152 7.63 -16.59 7.85
CA ILE A 152 6.92 -15.69 6.93
C ILE A 152 5.98 -16.52 6.05
N LEU A 153 4.73 -16.09 5.88
CA LEU A 153 3.75 -16.81 5.06
C LEU A 153 4.16 -16.88 3.58
N PRO A 154 3.88 -17.97 2.85
CA PRO A 154 4.34 -18.17 1.47
C PRO A 154 4.00 -17.01 0.51
N GLY A 155 2.81 -16.44 0.61
CA GLY A 155 2.42 -15.29 -0.23
C GLY A 155 3.27 -14.04 0.03
N HIS A 156 3.64 -13.79 1.29
CA HIS A 156 4.53 -12.68 1.65
C HIS A 156 5.97 -12.96 1.24
N GLN A 157 6.42 -14.22 1.26
CA GLN A 157 7.73 -14.60 0.74
C GLN A 157 7.85 -14.21 -0.74
N ILE A 158 6.83 -14.55 -1.55
CA ILE A 158 6.79 -14.19 -2.98
C ILE A 158 6.82 -12.67 -3.17
N LYS A 159 6.06 -11.93 -2.36
CA LYS A 159 6.00 -10.46 -2.42
C LYS A 159 7.36 -9.83 -2.10
N ILE A 160 8.03 -10.28 -1.04
CA ILE A 160 9.38 -9.83 -0.67
C ILE A 160 10.39 -10.17 -1.77
N MET A 161 10.39 -11.42 -2.25
CA MET A 161 11.31 -11.87 -3.31
C MET A 161 11.12 -11.10 -4.63
N ARG A 162 9.89 -10.74 -4.99
CA ARG A 162 9.62 -9.88 -6.16
C ARG A 162 10.15 -8.47 -5.94
N ALA A 163 9.84 -7.86 -4.80
CA ALA A 163 10.31 -6.50 -4.48
C ALA A 163 11.84 -6.40 -4.43
N LEU A 164 12.54 -7.43 -3.94
CA LEU A 164 14.00 -7.48 -3.94
C LEU A 164 14.60 -7.55 -5.35
N LYS A 165 13.92 -8.23 -6.30
CA LYS A 165 14.34 -8.28 -7.71
C LYS A 165 14.13 -6.95 -8.43
N GLU A 166 13.12 -6.19 -8.03
CA GLU A 166 12.76 -4.90 -8.63
C GLU A 166 13.53 -3.71 -8.03
N MET A 167 14.29 -3.91 -6.95
CA MET A 167 15.09 -2.86 -6.36
C MET A 167 16.25 -2.46 -7.28
N PRO A 168 16.34 -1.19 -7.74
CA PRO A 168 17.47 -0.72 -8.52
C PRO A 168 18.76 -0.84 -7.70
N GLU A 169 19.87 -1.18 -8.36
CA GLU A 169 21.16 -1.34 -7.68
C GLU A 169 21.74 -0.02 -7.13
N ASN A 170 21.22 1.14 -7.58
CA ASN A 170 21.68 2.47 -7.20
C ASN A 170 20.79 3.17 -6.15
N ILE A 171 20.78 2.67 -4.90
CA ILE A 171 20.12 3.33 -3.75
C ILE A 171 21.12 4.25 -3.00
N GLN A 172 22.08 4.86 -3.70
CA GLN A 172 22.97 5.87 -3.09
C GLN A 172 22.51 7.32 -3.32
N GLN A 173 21.35 7.55 -3.96
CA GLN A 173 20.98 8.89 -4.45
C GLN A 173 19.57 9.38 -4.07
N MET A 174 18.95 8.83 -3.02
CA MET A 174 17.61 9.27 -2.57
C MET A 174 17.59 10.20 -1.34
N GLN A 175 18.74 10.63 -0.81
CA GLN A 175 18.77 11.40 0.43
C GLN A 175 18.93 12.94 0.31
N GLU A 176 19.03 13.54 -0.88
CA GLU A 176 19.19 15.02 -0.95
C GLU A 176 18.07 15.82 -1.63
N ASP A 177 17.20 15.25 -2.46
CA ASP A 177 16.23 16.07 -3.21
C ASP A 177 14.81 16.03 -2.66
N SER A 178 14.64 16.67 -1.49
CA SER A 178 13.37 17.28 -1.04
C SER A 178 13.09 18.60 -1.78
N PHE A 179 13.37 18.66 -3.09
CA PHE A 179 13.13 19.84 -3.91
C PHE A 179 12.56 19.41 -5.26
N CYS A 180 11.38 19.95 -5.60
CA CYS A 180 10.54 19.65 -6.76
C CYS A 180 11.29 19.10 -7.98
N GLN A 181 11.19 17.78 -8.26
CA GLN A 181 11.73 17.21 -9.48
C GLN A 181 10.64 16.84 -10.49
N SER A 182 10.61 17.63 -11.56
CA SER A 182 10.10 17.28 -12.88
C SER A 182 10.87 16.07 -13.41
N LYS A 183 10.20 14.94 -13.64
CA LYS A 183 10.82 13.73 -14.20
C LYS A 183 10.66 13.70 -15.71
N VAL A 184 11.71 14.07 -16.43
CA VAL A 184 11.82 13.84 -17.87
C VAL A 184 11.88 12.33 -18.13
N SER A 185 10.84 11.75 -18.73
CA SER A 185 10.79 10.34 -19.13
C SER A 185 11.50 10.13 -20.47
N MET A 186 12.54 9.28 -20.49
CA MET A 186 13.10 8.70 -21.72
C MET A 186 12.29 7.47 -22.14
N SER A 187 11.88 7.43 -23.41
CA SER A 187 11.08 6.35 -23.99
C SER A 187 11.95 5.19 -24.49
N VAL A 188 11.71 4.00 -23.95
CA VAL A 188 12.14 2.73 -24.56
C VAL A 188 10.89 2.05 -25.12
N SER A 189 10.84 1.99 -26.45
CA SER A 189 9.73 1.44 -27.23
C SER A 189 9.56 -0.06 -27.00
N GLY A 190 8.33 -0.52 -26.73
CA GLY A 190 7.97 -1.90 -27.07
C GLY A 190 7.18 -2.75 -26.06
N VAL A 191 6.42 -2.18 -25.13
CA VAL A 191 5.30 -2.91 -24.48
C VAL A 191 4.19 -1.89 -24.19
N GLN A 192 3.04 -2.00 -24.89
CA GLN A 192 1.84 -1.23 -24.54
C GLN A 192 1.28 -1.78 -23.22
N CYS A 193 1.84 -1.32 -22.09
CA CYS A 193 1.14 -1.47 -20.82
C CYS A 193 -0.06 -0.51 -20.83
N ASN A 194 -1.20 -0.97 -20.29
CA ASN A 194 -2.37 -0.14 -20.07
C ASN A 194 -1.98 1.01 -19.13
N GLN A 195 -1.56 2.15 -19.68
CA GLN A 195 -1.28 3.34 -18.90
C GLN A 195 -2.56 3.70 -18.14
N ALA A 196 -2.45 3.81 -16.83
CA ALA A 196 -3.57 4.13 -15.98
C ALA A 196 -4.04 5.54 -16.35
N LYS A 197 -5.21 5.62 -16.99
CA LYS A 197 -5.81 6.90 -17.35
C LYS A 197 -6.06 7.70 -16.07
N LEU A 198 -5.46 8.89 -15.97
CA LEU A 198 -5.68 9.81 -14.87
C LEU A 198 -6.88 10.72 -15.17
N ALA A 199 -7.54 11.20 -14.11
CA ALA A 199 -8.64 12.16 -14.21
C ALA A 199 -8.30 13.44 -13.45
N CYS A 200 -8.69 14.58 -14.01
CA CYS A 200 -8.53 15.89 -13.38
C CYS A 200 -9.39 16.00 -12.14
N TRP A 201 -8.82 16.45 -11.02
CA TRP A 201 -9.56 16.56 -9.77
C TRP A 201 -10.67 17.62 -9.82
N LEU A 202 -10.48 18.69 -10.60
CA LEU A 202 -11.44 19.79 -10.68
C LEU A 202 -12.54 19.54 -11.74
N CYS A 203 -12.16 19.20 -12.97
CA CYS A 203 -13.09 19.10 -14.09
C CYS A 203 -13.41 17.66 -14.52
N TYR A 204 -12.82 16.65 -13.87
CA TYR A 204 -12.99 15.22 -14.16
C TYR A 204 -12.63 14.78 -15.58
N LYS A 205 -12.03 15.67 -16.39
CA LYS A 205 -11.53 15.34 -17.72
C LYS A 205 -10.43 14.29 -17.58
N ILE A 206 -10.55 13.20 -18.34
CA ILE A 206 -9.53 12.17 -18.44
C ILE A 206 -8.41 12.69 -19.35
N PHE A 207 -7.17 12.51 -18.92
CA PHE A 207 -6.00 12.93 -19.69
C PHE A 207 -4.86 11.93 -19.54
N ASP A 208 -3.99 11.91 -20.54
CA ASP A 208 -2.77 11.10 -20.53
C ASP A 208 -1.70 11.85 -19.73
N ASP A 209 -0.89 11.11 -18.96
CA ASP A 209 0.11 11.56 -17.96
C ASP A 209 0.72 12.94 -18.25
N THR A 210 0.01 14.00 -17.86
CA THR A 210 0.54 15.38 -17.87
C THR A 210 0.79 15.80 -16.44
N GLU A 211 1.99 16.31 -16.22
CA GLU A 211 2.72 16.31 -14.94
C GLU A 211 2.20 17.28 -13.86
N ILE A 212 0.98 17.82 -13.98
CA ILE A 212 0.47 18.80 -12.99
C ILE A 212 -0.12 18.04 -11.80
N ASN A 213 0.76 17.57 -10.92
CA ASN A 213 0.41 17.02 -9.62
C ASN A 213 0.65 18.05 -8.50
N CYS A 214 -0.37 18.32 -7.69
CA CYS A 214 -0.25 19.13 -6.49
C CYS A 214 -0.94 18.42 -5.33
N ASN A 215 -0.19 18.15 -4.26
CA ASN A 215 -0.67 17.45 -3.05
C ASN A 215 -1.35 16.10 -3.35
N GLY A 216 -0.79 15.31 -4.27
CA GLY A 216 -1.32 14.00 -4.63
C GLY A 216 -2.59 14.06 -5.51
N ARG A 217 -2.92 15.23 -6.05
CA ARG A 217 -4.05 15.43 -6.97
C ARG A 217 -3.54 15.82 -8.34
N ASN A 218 -4.15 15.27 -9.38
CA ASN A 218 -3.77 15.52 -10.77
C ASN A 218 -4.71 16.54 -11.43
N PHE A 219 -4.17 17.44 -12.24
CA PHE A 219 -4.92 18.49 -12.94
C PHE A 219 -4.61 18.48 -14.44
N CYS A 220 -5.64 18.63 -15.28
CA CYS A 220 -5.44 18.62 -16.75
C CYS A 220 -4.87 19.93 -17.30
N SER A 221 -4.83 21.00 -16.52
CA SER A 221 -4.31 22.31 -16.94
C SER A 221 -3.94 23.18 -15.74
N GLN A 222 -3.06 24.15 -15.98
CA GLN A 222 -2.70 25.16 -14.98
C GLN A 222 -3.92 25.98 -14.51
N GLN A 223 -4.89 26.21 -15.41
CA GLN A 223 -6.15 26.89 -15.07
C GLN A 223 -6.95 26.11 -14.01
N CYS A 224 -7.05 24.78 -14.16
CA CYS A 224 -7.72 23.94 -13.16
C CYS A 224 -6.99 23.97 -11.81
N LEU A 225 -5.66 23.97 -11.81
CA LEU A 225 -4.89 24.10 -10.57
C LEU A 225 -5.11 25.47 -9.90
N ILE A 226 -5.11 26.57 -10.67
CA ILE A 226 -5.34 27.92 -10.15
C ILE A 226 -6.74 28.02 -9.54
N GLN A 227 -7.78 27.55 -10.23
CA GLN A 227 -9.15 27.57 -9.73
C GLN A 227 -9.29 26.71 -8.47
N PHE A 228 -8.70 25.52 -8.46
CA PHE A 228 -8.65 24.68 -7.27
C PHE A 228 -7.99 25.40 -6.08
N ASN A 229 -6.86 26.07 -6.29
CA ASN A 229 -6.21 26.83 -5.24
C ASN A 229 -7.04 28.03 -4.77
N GLN A 230 -7.82 28.68 -5.64
CA GLN A 230 -8.72 29.77 -5.24
C GLN A 230 -9.88 29.29 -4.37
N GLU A 231 -10.44 28.12 -4.67
CA GLU A 231 -11.57 27.55 -3.94
C GLU A 231 -11.16 26.89 -2.62
N TYR A 232 -9.98 26.25 -2.57
CA TYR A 232 -9.56 25.39 -1.45
C TYR A 232 -8.43 25.96 -0.60
N MET A 233 -7.72 27.01 -1.04
CA MET A 233 -6.80 27.72 -0.16
C MET A 233 -7.51 28.79 0.64
N ILE A 234 -7.28 28.75 1.95
CA ILE A 234 -7.82 29.68 2.91
C ILE A 234 -6.67 30.31 3.69
N LYS A 235 -6.90 31.49 4.27
CA LYS A 235 -5.94 32.17 5.13
C LYS A 235 -6.23 31.84 6.58
N CYS A 236 -5.18 31.58 7.35
CA CYS A 236 -5.29 31.42 8.80
C CYS A 236 -5.75 32.72 9.45
N SER A 237 -6.81 32.68 10.25
CA SER A 237 -7.35 33.86 10.94
C SER A 237 -6.34 34.50 11.90
N LYS A 238 -5.34 33.75 12.37
CA LYS A 238 -4.32 34.24 13.31
C LYS A 238 -3.06 34.76 12.61
N CYS A 239 -2.40 33.92 11.81
CA CYS A 239 -1.08 34.21 11.25
C CYS A 239 -1.11 34.61 9.77
N ASN A 240 -2.28 34.68 9.14
CA ASN A 240 -2.47 34.98 7.71
C ASN A 240 -1.78 34.03 6.72
N LYS A 241 -1.15 32.94 7.20
CA LYS A 241 -0.57 31.91 6.34
C LYS A 241 -1.66 31.25 5.50
N LYS A 242 -1.42 31.08 4.20
CA LYS A 242 -2.29 30.33 3.30
C LYS A 242 -2.06 28.83 3.49
N PHE A 243 -3.13 28.05 3.57
CA PHE A 243 -3.09 26.60 3.68
C PHE A 243 -4.35 25.99 3.05
N TYR A 244 -4.33 24.68 2.79
CA TYR A 244 -5.49 23.99 2.22
C TYR A 244 -6.53 23.70 3.31
N LYS A 245 -7.80 23.86 2.97
CA LYS A 245 -8.93 23.64 3.89
C LYS A 245 -8.90 22.28 4.62
N ASN A 246 -8.33 21.24 4.00
CA ASN A 246 -8.22 19.90 4.56
C ASN A 246 -7.08 19.72 5.57
N ASP A 247 -6.08 20.60 5.55
CA ASP A 247 -4.87 20.47 6.38
C ASP A 247 -4.96 21.29 7.68
N GLY A 248 -6.00 22.13 7.84
CA GLY A 248 -6.16 22.96 9.03
C GLY A 248 -7.31 22.57 9.95
N CYS A 249 -7.43 23.33 11.03
CA CYS A 249 -8.46 23.16 12.05
C CYS A 249 -9.55 24.23 11.91
N VAL A 250 -10.80 23.87 12.18
CA VAL A 250 -11.94 24.81 12.20
C VAL A 250 -12.40 24.97 13.65
N VAL A 251 -12.48 26.21 14.13
CA VAL A 251 -12.97 26.56 15.46
C VAL A 251 -13.85 27.81 15.34
N TYR A 252 -15.10 27.74 15.79
CA TYR A 252 -16.09 28.84 15.70
C TYR A 252 -16.13 29.52 14.32
N ASP A 253 -16.32 28.72 13.26
CA ASP A 253 -16.37 29.18 11.86
C ASP A 253 -15.11 29.87 11.31
N ASN A 254 -14.02 29.87 12.09
CA ASN A 254 -12.71 30.37 11.69
C ASN A 254 -11.76 29.22 11.37
N TYR A 255 -10.85 29.47 10.43
CA TYR A 255 -9.90 28.47 9.94
C TYR A 255 -8.48 28.78 10.42
N TYR A 256 -7.79 27.75 10.92
CA TYR A 256 -6.45 27.86 11.51
C TYR A 256 -5.51 26.85 10.86
N CYS A 257 -4.27 27.28 10.55
CA CYS A 257 -3.29 26.41 9.89
C CYS A 257 -2.71 25.32 10.80
N SER A 258 -2.91 25.41 12.12
CA SER A 258 -2.41 24.46 13.12
C SER A 258 -3.25 24.56 14.40
N GLN A 259 -3.19 23.52 15.22
CA GLN A 259 -3.81 23.52 16.55
C GLN A 259 -3.24 24.60 17.48
N SER A 260 -1.96 24.93 17.34
CA SER A 260 -1.36 26.05 18.08
C SER A 260 -2.01 27.39 17.72
N CYS A 261 -2.38 27.61 16.45
CA CYS A 261 -3.06 28.84 16.07
C CYS A 261 -4.51 28.91 16.55
N SER A 262 -5.17 27.77 16.83
CA SER A 262 -6.55 27.75 17.29
C SER A 262 -6.70 27.93 18.81
N ILE A 263 -5.73 27.46 19.61
CA ILE A 263 -5.77 27.58 21.08
C ILE A 263 -5.76 29.06 21.50
N ASP A 264 -4.90 29.87 20.89
CA ASP A 264 -4.76 31.29 21.26
C ASP A 264 -5.99 32.14 20.88
N ALA A 265 -6.83 31.66 19.96
CA ALA A 265 -8.08 32.33 19.62
C ALA A 265 -9.16 32.13 20.70
N ASN A 266 -9.12 31.02 21.44
CA ASN A 266 -10.05 30.74 22.52
C ASN A 266 -9.78 31.58 23.77
N ASP A 267 -8.53 31.99 23.98
CA ASP A 267 -8.15 32.78 25.15
C ASP A 267 -8.66 34.23 25.08
N SER A 268 -8.87 34.78 23.88
CA SER A 268 -9.47 36.12 23.72
C SER A 268 -10.98 36.18 23.98
N VAL A 269 -11.67 35.02 24.01
CA VAL A 269 -13.11 34.96 24.37
C VAL A 269 -13.31 34.80 25.88
N LYS A 270 -12.23 34.76 26.68
CA LYS A 270 -12.26 34.79 28.16
C LYS A 270 -12.65 36.17 28.74
N GLY A 271 -13.53 36.89 28.06
CA GLY A 271 -14.49 37.81 28.68
C GLY A 271 -15.73 37.09 29.23
N CYS A 272 -15.96 35.82 28.86
CA CYS A 272 -16.86 34.95 29.61
C CYS A 272 -16.04 34.17 30.65
N ARG A 273 -16.08 34.62 31.91
CA ARG A 273 -15.61 33.83 33.05
C ARG A 273 -16.39 32.52 33.04
N LEU A 274 -15.73 31.42 32.67
CA LEU A 274 -16.15 30.10 33.12
C LEU A 274 -16.03 30.12 34.64
N ILE A 275 -17.14 30.41 35.31
CA ILE A 275 -17.27 30.23 36.75
C ILE A 275 -16.97 28.75 36.96
N SER A 276 -15.82 28.47 37.60
CA SER A 276 -15.49 27.12 38.03
C SER A 276 -16.65 26.62 38.88
N ILE A 277 -17.06 25.36 38.72
CA ILE A 277 -18.12 24.76 39.55
C ILE A 277 -17.83 24.95 41.06
N ASN A 278 -16.56 25.11 41.43
CA ASN A 278 -16.14 25.41 42.80
C ASN A 278 -16.43 26.85 43.28
N GLU A 279 -16.60 27.83 42.38
CA GLU A 279 -17.01 29.20 42.73
C GLU A 279 -18.53 29.34 42.87
N LEU A 280 -19.33 28.51 42.20
CA LEU A 280 -20.79 28.48 42.36
C LEU A 280 -21.21 28.05 43.77
N CYS A 281 -20.43 27.20 44.45
CA CYS A 281 -20.74 26.75 45.81
C CYS A 281 -20.52 27.83 46.90
N ARG A 282 -19.81 28.92 46.61
CA ARG A 282 -19.57 30.01 47.59
C ARG A 282 -20.65 31.09 47.62
N ILE A 283 -21.53 31.13 46.63
CA ILE A 283 -22.57 32.16 46.51
C ILE A 283 -23.90 31.67 47.14
N ILE A 284 -23.99 30.41 47.57
CA ILE A 284 -25.20 29.79 48.15
C ILE A 284 -25.08 29.61 49.68
N GLN A 285 -24.12 30.28 50.35
CA GLN A 285 -24.05 30.38 51.81
C GLN A 285 -24.15 31.84 52.24
#